data_AF-A0A2N7WD33-F1
#
_entry.id   AF-A0A2N7WD33-F1
#
_cell.length_a   1.000
_cell.length_b   1.000
_cell.length_c   1.000
_cell.angle_alpha   90.00
_cell.angle_beta   90.00
_cell.angle_gamma   90.00
#
_symmetry.space_group_name_H-M   'P 1'
#
loop_
_entity.id
_entity.type
_entity.pdbx_description
1 polymer ?
#
loop_
_entity_poly.entity_id
_entity_poly.type
_entity_poly.pdbx_seq_one_letter_code
_entity_poly.pdbx_strand_id
1 'polypeptide(L)'
;MKKHIGDPKRTVFVNDGELCEPGPEDIAARTVIFNAYRTEIDKRHLSNAESFDKAILTYANAGLGLSITIFKEALTRTDFTGRLLLQSSWGGFTLSILLVIASFLLSQRALFDQIALAERYLLRFDEKCNRPSGWQRLSDGVTLCAAAAFCLGVIGTVSFALFAARTH
;
A
#
# COMPACT_ATOMS: atom_id res chain seq x y z
N MET A 1 -5.45 17.80 39.07
CA MET A 1 -4.97 18.51 37.86
C MET A 1 -3.46 18.75 38.02
N LYS A 2 -2.62 17.74 37.73
CA LYS A 2 -1.16 17.83 37.89
C LYS A 2 -0.55 18.32 36.58
N LYS A 3 0.09 19.49 36.66
CA LYS A 3 0.69 20.24 35.56
C LYS A 3 1.97 19.54 35.13
N HIS A 4 2.02 19.06 33.88
CA HIS A 4 3.25 18.57 33.25
C HIS A 4 4.21 19.76 33.08
N ILE A 5 5.11 19.96 34.03
CA ILE A 5 6.31 20.78 33.86
C ILE A 5 7.41 19.79 33.49
N GLY A 6 7.52 19.50 32.20
CA GLY A 6 8.60 18.71 31.64
C GLY A 6 9.38 19.60 30.68
N ASP A 7 10.59 19.96 31.07
CA ASP A 7 11.64 20.42 30.17
C ASP A 7 11.73 19.43 28.99
N PRO A 8 11.64 19.88 27.71
CA PRO A 8 11.57 18.99 26.55
C PRO A 8 12.81 18.09 26.34
N LYS A 9 13.84 18.20 27.20
CA LYS A 9 15.09 17.43 27.13
C LYS A 9 15.26 16.30 28.15
N ARG A 10 14.38 16.13 29.15
CA ARG A 10 14.46 14.99 30.09
C ARG A 10 13.39 13.94 29.78
N THR A 11 13.78 12.90 29.06
CA THR A 11 12.98 11.68 28.91
C THR A 11 13.10 10.86 30.20
N VAL A 12 12.06 10.88 31.02
CA VAL A 12 11.97 10.05 32.24
C VAL A 12 10.90 9.01 31.98
N PHE A 13 11.20 7.74 32.21
CA PHE A 13 10.25 6.63 32.02
C PHE A 13 9.96 5.94 33.34
N VAL A 14 8.78 5.33 33.42
CA VAL A 14 8.31 4.62 34.61
C VAL A 14 8.69 3.16 34.47
N ASN A 15 9.58 2.68 35.32
CA ASN A 15 9.90 1.26 35.44
C ASN A 15 9.49 0.80 36.85
N ASP A 16 8.60 -0.19 36.96
CA ASP A 16 8.09 -0.74 38.23
C ASP A 16 7.55 0.30 39.25
N GLY A 17 7.11 1.46 38.76
CA GLY A 17 6.59 2.56 39.60
C GLY A 17 7.63 3.60 40.00
N GLU A 18 8.90 3.40 39.65
CA GLU A 18 9.98 4.39 39.83
C GLU A 18 10.25 5.17 38.54
N LEU A 19 10.55 6.47 38.69
CA LEU A 19 10.95 7.37 37.61
C LEU A 19 12.46 7.23 37.40
N CYS A 20 12.87 6.50 36.36
CA CYS A 20 14.28 6.30 36.02
C CYS A 20 14.69 7.21 34.85
N GLU A 21 15.85 7.85 34.95
CA GLU A 21 16.51 8.49 33.80
C GLU A 21 17.30 7.42 33.02
N PRO A 22 17.17 7.37 31.68
CA PRO A 22 17.89 6.40 30.86
C PRO A 22 19.40 6.65 30.91
N GLY A 23 20.19 5.59 31.07
CA GLY A 23 21.63 5.65 30.93
C GLY A 23 22.05 6.06 29.52
N PRO A 24 23.22 6.71 29.33
CA PRO A 24 23.70 7.10 28.01
C PRO A 24 23.89 5.90 27.07
N GLU A 25 24.26 4.72 27.59
CA GLU A 25 24.35 3.49 26.79
C GLU A 25 22.98 3.02 26.26
N ASP A 26 21.91 3.14 27.04
CA ASP A 26 20.56 2.71 26.65
C ASP A 26 20.00 3.62 25.55
N ILE A 27 20.26 4.93 25.65
CA ILE A 27 19.86 5.90 24.62
C ILE A 27 20.59 5.59 23.31
N ALA A 28 21.89 5.32 23.38
CA ALA A 28 22.69 4.97 22.21
C ALA A 28 22.18 3.67 21.55
N ALA A 29 21.92 2.62 22.35
CA ALA A 29 21.39 1.35 21.86
C ALA A 29 20.03 1.52 21.17
N ARG A 30 19.07 2.23 21.79
CA ARG A 30 17.75 2.48 21.22
C ARG A 30 17.80 3.36 19.96
N THR A 31 18.72 4.32 19.90
CA THR A 31 18.94 5.15 18.72
C THR A 31 19.45 4.33 17.54
N VAL A 32 20.38 3.38 17.78
CA VAL A 32 20.86 2.44 16.75
C VAL A 32 19.71 1.59 16.22
N ILE A 33 18.85 1.06 17.10
CA ILE A 33 17.66 0.28 16.72
C ILE A 33 16.70 1.13 15.88
N PHE A 34 16.43 2.38 16.30
CA PHE A 34 15.56 3.29 15.56
C PHE A 34 16.11 3.62 14.16
N ASN A 35 17.42 3.87 14.04
CA ASN A 35 18.06 4.14 12.75
C ASN A 35 18.02 2.92 11.83
N ALA A 36 18.23 1.71 12.36
CA ALA A 36 18.11 0.47 11.60
C ALA A 36 16.66 0.26 11.12
N TYR A 37 15.68 0.48 11.99
CA TYR A 37 14.26 0.41 11.65
C TYR A 37 13.87 1.42 10.57
N ARG A 38 14.33 2.67 10.68
CA ARG A 38 14.11 3.71 9.67
C ARG A 38 14.69 3.31 8.32
N THR A 39 15.92 2.79 8.30
CA THR A 39 16.57 2.30 7.08
C THR A 39 15.77 1.18 6.41
N GLU A 40 15.20 0.26 7.20
CA GLU A 40 14.33 -0.81 6.70
C GLU A 40 13.02 -0.26 6.12
N ILE A 41 12.42 0.74 6.76
CA ILE A 41 11.22 1.41 6.24
C ILE A 41 11.53 2.16 4.94
N ASP A 42 12.64 2.87 4.85
CA ASP A 42 13.05 3.59 3.64
C ASP A 42 13.25 2.64 2.45
N LYS A 43 13.84 1.46 2.69
CA LYS A 43 13.94 0.40 1.67
C LYS A 43 12.58 -0.08 1.18
N ARG A 44 11.62 -0.28 2.09
CA ARG A 44 10.24 -0.70 1.73
C ARG A 44 9.51 0.39 0.97
N HIS A 45 9.67 1.65 1.35
CA HIS A 45 9.13 2.79 0.61
C HIS A 45 9.65 2.83 -0.82
N LEU A 46 10.97 2.71 -1.00
CA LEU A 46 11.59 2.72 -2.32
C LEU A 46 11.07 1.57 -3.18
N SER A 47 11.07 0.34 -2.66
CA SER A 47 10.58 -0.83 -3.39
C SER A 47 9.09 -0.73 -3.77
N ASN A 48 8.26 -0.20 -2.87
CA ASN A 48 6.86 0.04 -3.16
C ASN A 48 6.70 1.15 -4.22
N ALA A 49 7.52 2.20 -4.18
CA ALA A 49 7.48 3.29 -5.17
C ALA A 49 7.88 2.80 -6.57
N GLU A 50 8.93 2.00 -6.68
CA GLU A 50 9.31 1.36 -7.95
C GLU A 50 8.19 0.47 -8.50
N SER A 51 7.50 -0.26 -7.63
CA SER A 51 6.37 -1.11 -8.02
C SER A 51 5.18 -0.29 -8.51
N PHE A 52 4.93 0.86 -7.87
CA PHE A 52 3.91 1.82 -8.27
C PHE A 52 4.18 2.44 -9.64
N ASP A 53 5.41 2.88 -9.90
CA ASP A 53 5.82 3.44 -11.20
C ASP A 53 5.63 2.42 -12.33
N LYS A 54 6.02 1.16 -12.09
CA LYS A 54 5.78 0.07 -13.04
C LYS A 54 4.29 -0.11 -13.32
N ALA A 55 3.44 -0.10 -12.29
CA ALA A 55 1.99 -0.23 -12.45
C ALA A 55 1.40 0.94 -13.28
N ILE A 56 1.84 2.17 -13.05
CA ILE A 56 1.44 3.34 -13.84
C ILE A 56 1.85 3.18 -15.31
N LEU A 57 3.11 2.83 -15.56
CA LEU A 57 3.62 2.68 -16.93
C LEU A 57 2.87 1.57 -17.68
N THR A 58 2.61 0.44 -17.01
CA THR A 58 1.78 -0.63 -17.56
C THR A 58 0.39 -0.12 -17.90
N TYR A 59 -0.24 0.68 -17.03
CA TYR A 59 -1.56 1.25 -17.30
C TYR A 59 -1.54 2.26 -18.44
N ALA A 60 -0.53 3.13 -18.53
CA ALA A 60 -0.38 4.07 -19.64
C ALA A 60 -0.28 3.31 -20.97
N ASN A 61 0.52 2.25 -21.02
CA ASN A 61 0.66 1.38 -22.19
C ASN A 61 -0.64 0.62 -22.51
N ALA A 62 -1.33 0.10 -21.49
CA ALA A 62 -2.61 -0.59 -21.66
C ALA A 62 -3.71 0.37 -22.16
N GLY A 63 -3.77 1.59 -21.61
CA GLY A 63 -4.70 2.64 -22.03
C GLY A 63 -4.45 3.10 -23.46
N LEU A 64 -3.18 3.17 -23.89
CA LEU A 64 -2.82 3.42 -25.29
C LEU A 64 -3.29 2.28 -26.21
N GLY A 65 -3.02 1.03 -25.84
CA GLY A 65 -3.51 -0.14 -26.60
C GLY A 65 -5.03 -0.20 -26.68
N LEU A 66 -5.72 0.10 -25.58
CA LEU A 66 -7.17 0.22 -25.53
C LEU A 66 -7.67 1.36 -26.43
N SER A 67 -7.00 2.51 -26.44
CA SER A 67 -7.36 3.66 -27.29
C SER A 67 -7.33 3.29 -28.78
N ILE A 68 -6.31 2.55 -29.22
CA ILE A 68 -6.21 2.03 -30.60
C ILE A 68 -7.33 1.03 -30.90
N THR A 69 -7.65 0.18 -29.92
CA THR A 69 -8.70 -0.84 -30.06
C THR A 69 -10.08 -0.21 -30.17
N ILE A 70 -10.40 0.76 -29.31
CA ILE A 70 -11.64 1.55 -29.38
C ILE A 70 -11.74 2.27 -30.72
N PHE A 71 -10.64 2.87 -31.19
CA PHE A 71 -10.60 3.51 -32.50
C PHE A 71 -10.91 2.52 -33.64
N LYS A 72 -10.35 1.31 -33.59
CA LYS A 72 -10.65 0.23 -34.56
C LYS A 72 -12.08 -0.29 -34.45
N GLU A 73 -12.58 -0.53 -33.23
CA GLU A 73 -13.94 -1.01 -32.94
C GLU A 73 -15.00 -0.01 -33.40
N ALA A 74 -14.75 1.31 -33.23
CA ALA A 74 -15.61 2.37 -33.72
C ALA A 74 -15.84 2.32 -35.24
N LEU A 75 -14.91 1.70 -35.97
CA LEU A 75 -14.96 1.59 -37.42
C LEU A 75 -15.54 0.25 -37.92
N THR A 76 -15.57 -0.83 -37.12
CA THR A 76 -15.52 -2.19 -37.72
C THR A 76 -16.77 -3.08 -37.62
N ARG A 77 -17.55 -3.22 -36.51
CA ARG A 77 -18.92 -3.84 -36.50
C ARG A 77 -19.48 -4.27 -35.14
N THR A 78 -20.80 -4.49 -35.22
CA THR A 78 -21.89 -4.95 -34.35
C THR A 78 -21.84 -6.43 -33.92
N ASP A 79 -21.33 -6.73 -32.73
CA ASP A 79 -21.72 -7.96 -32.03
C ASP A 79 -21.83 -7.70 -30.52
N PHE A 80 -23.03 -7.85 -29.96
CA PHE A 80 -23.38 -7.27 -28.65
C PHE A 80 -22.80 -8.08 -27.47
N THR A 81 -22.87 -9.41 -27.56
CA THR A 81 -22.48 -10.31 -26.46
C THR A 81 -20.97 -10.36 -26.25
N GLY A 82 -20.20 -10.45 -27.33
CA GLY A 82 -18.73 -10.44 -27.26
C GLY A 82 -18.19 -9.12 -26.71
N ARG A 83 -18.80 -8.01 -27.10
CA ARG A 83 -18.40 -6.66 -26.65
C ARG A 83 -18.64 -6.46 -25.15
N LEU A 84 -19.73 -7.02 -24.60
CA LEU A 84 -20.04 -6.98 -23.17
C LEU A 84 -19.05 -7.77 -22.31
N LEU A 85 -18.68 -9.00 -22.72
CA LEU A 85 -17.69 -9.83 -22.02
C LEU A 85 -16.29 -9.19 -22.02
N LEU A 86 -15.93 -8.56 -23.14
CA LEU A 86 -14.69 -7.83 -23.25
C LEU A 86 -14.71 -6.61 -22.32
N GLN A 87 -15.74 -5.76 -22.40
CA GLN A 87 -15.89 -4.59 -21.54
C GLN A 87 -15.87 -4.93 -20.04
N SER A 88 -16.53 -6.00 -19.61
CA SER A 88 -16.52 -6.41 -18.19
C SER A 88 -15.13 -6.82 -17.71
N SER A 89 -14.37 -7.53 -18.54
CA SER A 89 -13.02 -7.99 -18.19
C SER A 89 -12.04 -6.82 -18.10
N TRP A 90 -12.12 -5.88 -19.05
CA TRP A 90 -11.34 -4.63 -19.03
C TRP A 90 -11.72 -3.72 -17.85
N GLY A 91 -13.00 -3.68 -17.49
CA GLY A 91 -13.47 -3.01 -16.27
C GLY A 91 -12.85 -3.63 -15.01
N GLY A 92 -12.82 -4.96 -14.92
CA GLY A 92 -12.19 -5.69 -13.81
C GLY A 92 -10.69 -5.42 -13.68
N PHE A 93 -9.95 -5.41 -14.79
CA PHE A 93 -8.53 -5.05 -14.78
C PHE A 93 -8.29 -3.61 -14.35
N THR A 94 -9.08 -2.67 -14.89
CA THR A 94 -8.97 -1.26 -14.53
C THR A 94 -9.24 -1.07 -13.03
N LEU A 95 -10.29 -1.72 -12.50
CA LEU A 95 -10.63 -1.66 -11.08
C LEU A 95 -9.54 -2.28 -10.20
N SER A 96 -8.97 -3.42 -10.60
CA SER A 96 -7.85 -4.05 -9.89
C SER A 96 -6.63 -3.13 -9.82
N ILE A 97 -6.25 -2.50 -10.94
CA ILE A 97 -5.13 -1.56 -10.99
C ILE A 97 -5.40 -0.34 -10.09
N LEU A 98 -6.62 0.20 -10.10
CA LEU A 98 -7.02 1.29 -9.19
C LEU A 98 -6.92 0.87 -7.71
N LEU A 99 -7.28 -0.38 -7.38
CA LEU A 99 -7.14 -0.91 -6.02
C LEU A 99 -5.67 -1.09 -5.62
N VAL A 100 -4.78 -1.50 -6.54
CA VAL A 100 -3.33 -1.55 -6.30
C VAL A 100 -2.78 -0.15 -6.04
N ILE A 101 -3.17 0.83 -6.84
CA ILE A 101 -2.81 2.25 -6.64
C ILE A 101 -3.30 2.72 -5.27
N ALA A 102 -4.56 2.47 -4.91
CA ALA A 102 -5.10 2.84 -3.61
C ALA A 102 -4.35 2.18 -2.45
N SER A 103 -4.00 0.90 -2.57
CA SER A 103 -3.20 0.18 -1.56
C SER A 103 -1.83 0.82 -1.33
N PHE A 104 -1.18 1.31 -2.40
CA PHE A 104 0.10 2.01 -2.29
C PHE A 104 -0.03 3.32 -1.48
N LEU A 105 -1.06 4.13 -1.76
CA LEU A 105 -1.31 5.37 -0.99
C LEU A 105 -1.61 5.08 0.49
N LEU A 106 -2.40 4.03 0.76
CA LEU A 106 -2.71 3.58 2.13
C LEU A 106 -1.45 3.09 2.86
N SER A 107 -0.58 2.33 2.16
CA SER A 107 0.68 1.81 2.70
C SER A 107 1.67 2.93 3.04
N GLN A 108 1.77 3.96 2.20
CA GLN A 108 2.59 5.13 2.51
C GLN A 108 2.16 5.78 3.82
N ARG A 109 0.85 5.96 4.00
CA ARG A 109 0.28 6.57 5.20
C ARG A 109 0.51 5.71 6.45
N ALA A 110 0.41 4.38 6.30
CA ALA A 110 0.72 3.43 7.38
C ALA A 110 2.20 3.48 7.80
N LEU A 111 3.13 3.64 6.87
CA LEU A 111 4.57 3.74 7.17
C LEU A 111 4.91 5.06 7.90
N PHE A 112 4.32 6.19 7.50
CA PHE A 112 4.50 7.45 8.23
C PHE A 112 4.04 7.35 9.69
N ASP A 113 2.87 6.73 9.92
CA ASP A 113 2.36 6.49 11.27
C ASP A 113 3.27 5.54 12.07
N GLN A 114 3.85 4.53 11.43
CA GLN A 114 4.78 3.60 12.08
C GLN A 114 6.10 4.25 12.48
N ILE A 115 6.68 5.12 11.66
CA ILE A 115 7.88 5.89 12.04
C ILE A 115 7.58 6.77 13.26
N ALA A 116 6.44 7.47 13.24
CA ALA A 116 6.05 8.35 14.34
C ALA A 116 5.80 7.59 15.65
N LEU A 117 5.21 6.40 15.59
CA LEU A 117 5.02 5.52 16.73
C LEU A 117 6.35 4.94 17.23
N ALA A 118 7.23 4.51 16.32
CA ALA A 118 8.55 3.98 16.66
C ALA A 118 9.46 5.04 17.29
N GLU A 119 9.40 6.29 16.83
CA GLU A 119 10.10 7.42 17.45
C GLU A 119 9.65 7.62 18.90
N ARG A 120 8.34 7.60 19.15
CA ARG A 120 7.79 7.76 20.51
C ARG A 120 8.12 6.59 21.42
N TYR A 121 8.09 5.36 20.90
CA TYR A 121 8.41 4.17 21.68
C TYR A 121 9.91 4.09 22.00
N LEU A 122 10.78 4.25 21.01
CA LEU A 122 12.23 4.06 21.17
C LEU A 122 12.94 5.28 21.76
N LEU A 123 12.57 6.50 21.35
CA LEU A 123 13.26 7.73 21.79
C LEU A 123 12.55 8.43 22.95
N ARG A 124 11.23 8.26 23.10
CA ARG A 124 10.45 8.91 24.18
C ARG A 124 9.95 7.95 25.26
N PHE A 125 10.30 6.66 25.17
CA PHE A 125 10.00 5.64 26.18
C PHE A 125 8.51 5.51 26.54
N ASP A 126 7.62 5.80 25.57
CA ASP A 126 6.17 5.64 25.75
C ASP A 126 5.73 4.21 25.35
N GLU A 127 5.61 3.33 26.34
CA GLU A 127 5.22 1.93 26.12
C GLU A 127 3.81 1.77 25.55
N LYS A 128 2.93 2.78 25.69
CA LYS A 128 1.57 2.72 25.15
C LYS A 128 1.56 2.78 23.61
N CYS A 129 2.66 3.21 23.00
CA CYS A 129 2.82 3.34 21.55
C CYS A 129 3.22 2.05 20.82
N ASN A 130 3.45 0.93 21.52
CA ASN A 130 3.73 -0.36 20.89
C ASN A 130 2.44 -1.05 20.36
N ARG A 131 1.77 -0.43 19.39
CA ARG A 131 0.55 -0.97 18.76
C ARG A 131 0.70 -0.95 17.23
N PRO A 132 0.22 -1.99 16.52
CA PRO A 132 0.20 -1.98 15.06
C PRO A 132 -0.74 -0.89 14.54
N SER A 133 -0.33 -0.19 13.47
CA SER A 133 -1.15 0.85 12.86
C SER A 133 -2.39 0.24 12.18
N GLY A 134 -3.58 0.79 12.47
CA GLY A 134 -4.83 0.32 11.86
C GLY A 134 -4.84 0.44 10.33
N TRP A 135 -4.08 1.41 9.80
CA TRP A 135 -3.89 1.62 8.36
C TRP A 135 -3.21 0.45 7.66
N GLN A 136 -2.32 -0.28 8.35
CA GLN A 136 -1.65 -1.44 7.78
C GLN A 136 -2.63 -2.58 7.51
N ARG A 137 -3.57 -2.84 8.44
CA ARG A 137 -4.62 -3.84 8.23
C ARG A 137 -5.55 -3.47 7.08
N LEU A 138 -5.82 -2.18 6.92
CA LEU A 138 -6.66 -1.69 5.82
C LEU A 138 -5.95 -1.85 4.47
N SER A 139 -4.66 -1.51 4.37
CA SER A 139 -3.88 -1.70 3.13
C SER A 139 -3.79 -3.17 2.72
N ASP A 140 -3.60 -4.08 3.69
CA ASP A 140 -3.54 -5.52 3.42
C ASP A 140 -4.87 -6.04 2.85
N GLY A 141 -6.00 -5.59 3.42
CA GLY A 141 -7.34 -5.92 2.92
C GLY A 141 -7.59 -5.40 1.50
N VAL A 142 -7.23 -4.15 1.22
CA VAL A 142 -7.36 -3.55 -0.13
C VAL A 142 -6.49 -4.29 -1.15
N THR A 143 -5.28 -4.70 -0.76
CA THR A 143 -4.39 -5.49 -1.62
C THR A 143 -4.98 -6.86 -1.96
N LEU A 144 -5.58 -7.53 -0.98
CA LEU A 144 -6.26 -8.81 -1.21
C LEU A 144 -7.45 -8.66 -2.17
N CYS A 145 -8.25 -7.61 -1.99
CA CYS A 145 -9.33 -7.28 -2.92
C CYS A 145 -8.82 -6.98 -4.33
N ALA A 146 -7.69 -6.27 -4.45
CA ALA A 146 -7.05 -5.98 -5.73
C ALA A 146 -6.64 -7.27 -6.45
N ALA A 147 -6.03 -8.21 -5.73
CA ALA A 147 -5.62 -9.51 -6.26
C ALA A 147 -6.82 -10.35 -6.73
N ALA A 148 -7.90 -10.39 -5.93
CA ALA A 148 -9.12 -11.09 -6.31
C ALA A 148 -9.76 -10.49 -7.58
N ALA A 149 -9.85 -9.15 -7.66
CA ALA A 149 -10.35 -8.45 -8.85
C ALA A 149 -9.49 -8.73 -10.10
N PHE A 150 -8.17 -8.85 -9.93
CA PHE A 150 -7.25 -9.19 -11.02
C PHE A 150 -7.55 -10.59 -11.59
N CYS A 151 -7.65 -11.59 -10.71
CA CYS A 151 -7.94 -12.96 -11.12
C CYS A 151 -9.28 -13.08 -11.86
N LEU A 152 -10.31 -12.38 -11.39
CA LEU A 152 -11.60 -12.31 -12.08
C LEU A 152 -11.49 -11.70 -13.48
N GLY A 153 -10.67 -10.64 -13.63
CA GLY A 153 -10.37 -10.04 -14.93
C GLY A 153 -9.71 -11.03 -15.90
N VAL A 154 -8.70 -11.79 -15.45
CA VAL A 154 -8.01 -12.81 -16.26
C VAL A 154 -8.96 -13.92 -16.70
N ILE A 155 -9.79 -14.42 -15.79
CA ILE A 155 -10.77 -15.46 -16.11
C ILE A 155 -11.75 -14.96 -17.18
N GLY A 156 -12.20 -13.71 -17.07
CA GLY A 156 -13.07 -13.06 -18.04
C GLY A 156 -12.46 -12.96 -19.44
N THR A 157 -11.20 -12.49 -19.55
CA THR A 157 -10.53 -12.37 -20.86
C THR A 157 -10.24 -13.73 -21.49
N VAL A 158 -9.82 -14.73 -20.70
CA VAL A 158 -9.61 -16.09 -21.21
C VAL A 158 -10.93 -16.69 -21.71
N SER A 159 -12.01 -16.50 -20.96
CA SER A 159 -13.35 -16.98 -21.35
C SER A 159 -13.84 -16.33 -22.64
N PHE A 160 -13.62 -15.02 -22.80
CA PHE A 160 -13.92 -14.30 -24.05
C PHE A 160 -13.11 -14.82 -25.23
N ALA A 161 -11.79 -15.01 -25.06
CA ALA A 161 -10.93 -15.52 -26.12
C ALA A 161 -11.37 -16.91 -26.60
N LEU A 162 -11.76 -17.79 -25.66
CA LEU A 162 -12.30 -19.11 -25.99
C LEU A 162 -13.67 -19.05 -26.68
N PHE A 163 -14.53 -18.12 -26.29
CA PHE A 163 -15.81 -17.88 -26.97
C PHE A 163 -15.60 -17.39 -28.40
N ALA A 164 -14.75 -16.37 -28.59
CA ALA A 164 -14.42 -15.81 -29.89
C ALA A 164 -13.77 -16.84 -30.84
N ALA A 165 -12.90 -17.70 -30.31
CA ALA A 165 -12.26 -18.77 -31.07
C ALA A 165 -13.22 -19.90 -31.49
N ARG A 166 -14.38 -20.06 -30.83
CA ARG A 166 -15.41 -21.04 -31.19
C ARG A 166 -16.41 -20.52 -32.22
N THR A 167 -16.54 -19.21 -32.35
CA THR A 167 -17.48 -18.54 -33.27
C THR A 167 -16.88 -18.25 -34.66
N HIS A 168 -15.57 -18.46 -34.83
CA HIS A 168 -14.85 -18.45 -36.11
C HIS A 168 -14.62 -19.86 -36.62
#